data_AF-A0A2T1ECX8-F1
#
_entry.id   AF-A0A2T1ECX8-F1
#
_cell.length_a   1.000
_cell.length_b   1.000
_cell.length_c   1.000
_cell.angle_alpha   90.00
_cell.angle_beta   90.00
_cell.angle_gamma   90.00
#
_symmetry.space_group_name_H-M   'P 1'
#
loop_
_entity.id
_entity.type
_entity.pdbx_description
1 polymer ?
#
loop_
_entity_poly.entity_id
_entity_poly.type
_entity_poly.pdbx_seq_one_letter_code
_entity_poly.pdbx_strand_id
1 'polypeptide(L)'
;MQNKTTSTGNAQLLTLASKHVGTPITLIEAGKILSACGLPDLGDYTPGQCDRFLEACTLLRRQGKTYEEVAMHFGATPSDNELIEKVHDLLAQVSSSQAELIRAALPKMAVEQLQEVKALFWRMTAKRLKKYVDSGQLETEIRSVSKSVLASVGKYLGLLMPNSSPKVKNLPG
;
A
#
# COMPACT_ATOMS: atom_id res chain seq x y z
N MET A 1 40.21 19.35 22.28
CA MET A 1 39.16 18.38 21.89
C MET A 1 39.10 18.38 20.37
N GLN A 2 39.68 17.37 19.70
CA GLN A 2 39.67 17.27 18.23
C GLN A 2 38.72 16.12 17.86
N ASN A 3 37.53 16.45 17.36
CA ASN A 3 36.62 15.47 16.77
C ASN A 3 37.17 15.10 15.38
N LYS A 4 37.92 14.00 15.33
CA LYS A 4 38.44 13.43 14.09
C LYS A 4 37.31 12.62 13.45
N THR A 5 36.51 13.25 12.59
CA THR A 5 35.56 12.54 11.72
C THR A 5 36.36 11.71 10.73
N THR A 6 36.61 10.45 11.06
CA THR A 6 37.25 9.48 10.18
C THR A 6 36.24 9.08 9.12
N SER A 7 36.32 9.73 7.96
CA SER A 7 35.65 9.27 6.75
C SER A 7 36.15 7.87 6.39
N THR A 8 35.22 6.94 6.15
CA THR A 8 35.54 5.54 5.84
C THR A 8 35.34 5.31 4.35
N GLY A 9 36.41 4.95 3.64
CA GLY A 9 36.33 4.69 2.20
C GLY A 9 35.65 3.36 1.86
N ASN A 10 35.22 3.20 0.59
CA ASN A 10 34.39 2.08 0.13
C ASN A 10 34.99 0.70 0.43
N ALA A 11 36.30 0.54 0.23
CA ALA A 11 36.98 -0.72 0.54
C ALA A 11 36.94 -1.07 2.04
N GLN A 12 37.00 -0.07 2.92
CA GLN A 12 36.90 -0.26 4.36
C GLN A 12 35.46 -0.56 4.78
N LEU A 13 34.47 0.10 4.17
CA LEU A 13 33.05 -0.17 4.40
C LEU A 13 32.68 -1.62 4.04
N LEU A 14 33.12 -2.10 2.89
CA LEU A 14 32.87 -3.48 2.44
C LEU A 14 33.56 -4.51 3.33
N THR A 15 34.79 -4.23 3.75
CA THR A 15 35.52 -5.10 4.69
C THR A 15 34.81 -5.17 6.03
N LEU A 16 34.32 -4.04 6.52
CA LEU A 16 33.62 -3.95 7.80
C LEU A 16 32.25 -4.64 7.75
N ALA A 17 31.49 -4.46 6.66
CA ALA A 17 30.21 -5.12 6.45
C ALA A 17 30.36 -6.65 6.25
N SER A 18 31.39 -7.07 5.51
CA SER A 18 31.69 -8.51 5.35
C SER A 18 32.06 -9.15 6.70
N LYS A 19 32.80 -8.45 7.55
CA LYS A 19 33.11 -8.90 8.92
C LYS A 19 31.87 -8.90 9.83
N HIS A 20 30.99 -7.92 9.67
CA HIS A 20 29.79 -7.77 10.50
C HIS A 20 28.74 -8.85 10.21
N VAL A 21 28.62 -9.23 8.95
CA VAL A 21 27.59 -10.17 8.48
C VAL A 21 28.14 -11.58 8.24
N GLY A 22 29.47 -11.73 8.21
CA GLY A 22 30.13 -13.03 8.08
C GLY A 22 30.18 -13.58 6.66
N THR A 23 29.74 -12.80 5.67
CA THR A 23 29.71 -13.18 4.25
C THR A 23 30.36 -12.10 3.40
N PRO A 24 31.15 -12.46 2.37
CA PRO A 24 31.74 -11.48 1.47
C PRO A 24 30.65 -10.76 0.66
N ILE A 25 30.65 -9.43 0.72
CA ILE A 25 29.74 -8.59 -0.07
C ILE A 25 30.48 -8.17 -1.34
N THR A 26 29.93 -8.56 -2.49
CA THR A 26 30.47 -8.15 -3.80
C THR A 26 30.17 -6.68 -4.08
N LEU A 27 30.93 -6.04 -4.97
CA LEU A 27 30.70 -4.63 -5.33
C LEU A 27 29.29 -4.40 -5.94
N ILE A 28 28.82 -5.34 -6.76
CA ILE A 28 27.46 -5.27 -7.35
C ILE A 28 26.40 -5.36 -6.25
N GLU A 29 26.62 -6.23 -5.27
CA GLU A 29 25.72 -6.37 -4.13
C GLU A 29 25.75 -5.12 -3.26
N ALA A 30 26.92 -4.57 -2.99
CA ALA A 30 27.06 -3.33 -2.25
C ALA A 30 26.29 -2.17 -2.89
N GLY A 31 26.33 -2.03 -4.22
CA GLY A 31 25.54 -1.03 -4.94
C GLY A 31 24.03 -1.19 -4.71
N LYS A 32 23.53 -2.44 -4.69
CA LYS A 32 22.12 -2.73 -4.40
C LYS A 32 21.76 -2.40 -2.95
N ILE A 33 22.64 -2.71 -2.00
CA ILE A 33 22.45 -2.41 -0.59
C ILE A 33 22.46 -0.89 -0.35
N LEU A 34 23.40 -0.17 -0.96
CA LEU A 34 23.49 1.29 -0.92
C LEU A 34 22.18 1.92 -1.42
N SER A 35 21.70 1.48 -2.57
CA SER A 35 20.42 1.91 -3.13
C SER A 35 19.26 1.60 -2.18
N ALA A 36 19.21 0.40 -1.60
CA ALA A 36 18.14 -0.01 -0.70
C ALA A 36 18.16 0.76 0.64
N CYS A 37 19.32 1.23 1.10
CA CYS A 37 19.38 2.09 2.29
C CYS A 37 19.33 3.59 1.97
N GLY A 38 19.16 3.97 0.70
CA GLY A 38 19.08 5.37 0.25
C GLY A 38 20.40 6.12 0.35
N LEU A 39 21.52 5.41 0.27
CA LEU A 39 22.85 6.01 0.28
C LEU A 39 23.39 6.13 -1.15
N PRO A 40 23.89 7.31 -1.55
CA PRO A 40 24.58 7.47 -2.83
C PRO A 40 25.92 6.71 -2.82
N ASP A 41 26.40 6.34 -4.01
CA ASP A 41 27.76 5.82 -4.20
C ASP A 41 28.74 6.99 -4.06
N LEU A 42 29.38 7.08 -2.89
CA LEU A 42 30.37 8.10 -2.54
C LEU A 42 31.72 7.42 -2.37
N GLY A 43 32.82 8.14 -2.56
CA GLY A 43 34.15 7.59 -2.24
C GLY A 43 34.39 7.43 -0.73
N ASP A 44 33.58 8.11 0.08
CA ASP A 44 33.81 8.39 1.49
C ASP A 44 32.49 8.47 2.25
N TYR A 45 32.33 7.66 3.30
CA TYR A 45 31.12 7.59 4.11
C TYR A 45 31.37 8.09 5.53
N THR A 46 30.39 8.83 6.05
CA THR A 46 30.34 9.24 7.46
C THR A 46 29.95 8.05 8.35
N PRO A 47 30.28 8.07 9.65
CA PRO A 47 29.97 6.96 10.57
C PRO A 47 28.48 6.58 10.57
N GLY A 48 27.56 7.55 10.55
CA GLY A 48 26.12 7.26 10.50
C GLY A 48 25.66 6.62 9.18
N GLN A 49 26.34 6.91 8.06
CA GLN A 49 26.09 6.22 6.79
C GLN A 49 26.63 4.79 6.81
N CYS A 50 27.79 4.58 7.44
CA CYS A 50 28.32 3.23 7.66
C CYS A 50 27.35 2.39 8.51
N ASP A 51 26.85 2.94 9.63
CA ASP A 51 25.89 2.23 10.50
C ASP A 51 24.61 1.84 9.73
N ARG A 52 24.08 2.76 8.92
CA ARG A 52 22.91 2.50 8.07
C ARG A 52 23.16 1.40 7.04
N PHE A 53 24.35 1.37 6.43
CA PHE A 53 24.74 0.31 5.50
C PHE A 53 24.86 -1.06 6.20
N LEU A 54 25.46 -1.10 7.41
CA LEU A 54 25.59 -2.32 8.20
C LEU A 54 24.24 -2.86 8.66
N GLU A 55 23.33 -1.96 9.06
CA GLU A 55 21.96 -2.30 9.40
C GLU A 55 21.24 -2.90 8.18
N ALA A 56 21.35 -2.29 7.00
CA ALA A 56 20.79 -2.83 5.77
C ALA A 56 21.35 -4.23 5.43
N CYS A 57 22.66 -4.44 5.59
CA CYS A 57 23.26 -5.76 5.41
C CYS A 57 22.70 -6.78 6.41
N THR A 58 22.43 -6.36 7.65
CA THR A 58 21.84 -7.20 8.69
C THR A 58 20.39 -7.58 8.36
N LEU A 59 19.60 -6.63 7.88
CA LEU A 59 18.22 -6.86 7.45
C LEU A 59 18.15 -7.88 6.31
N LEU A 60 19.02 -7.76 5.30
CA LEU A 60 19.04 -8.67 4.16
C LEU A 60 19.53 -10.07 4.53
N ARG A 61 20.63 -10.16 5.29
CA ARG A 61 21.34 -11.44 5.49
C ARG A 61 20.93 -12.18 6.75
N ARG A 62 20.58 -11.49 7.84
CA ARG A 62 20.14 -12.14 9.08
C ARG A 62 18.63 -12.24 9.20
N GLN A 63 17.90 -11.26 8.68
CA GLN A 63 16.43 -11.27 8.73
C GLN A 63 15.79 -11.76 7.43
N GLY A 64 16.58 -11.98 6.36
CA GLY A 64 16.09 -12.53 5.09
C GLY A 64 15.15 -11.58 4.33
N LYS A 65 15.18 -10.29 4.64
CA LYS A 65 14.33 -9.29 3.97
C LYS A 65 14.75 -9.08 2.52
N THR A 66 13.83 -8.65 1.67
CA THR A 66 14.14 -8.26 0.29
C THR A 66 14.71 -6.83 0.22
N TYR A 67 15.32 -6.48 -0.91
CA TYR A 67 15.82 -5.12 -1.13
C TYR A 67 14.70 -4.08 -1.10
N GLU A 68 13.49 -4.42 -1.57
CA GLU A 68 12.32 -3.55 -1.50
C GLU A 68 11.85 -3.30 -0.06
N GLU A 69 11.82 -4.34 0.78
CA GLU A 69 11.46 -4.22 2.20
C GLU A 69 12.48 -3.37 2.97
N VAL A 70 13.76 -3.49 2.62
CA VAL A 70 14.83 -2.65 3.16
C VAL A 70 14.71 -1.21 2.68
N ALA A 71 14.37 -0.99 1.40
CA ALA A 71 14.08 0.35 0.87
C ALA A 71 12.91 1.02 1.60
N MET A 72 11.84 0.28 1.87
CA MET A 72 10.73 0.76 2.69
C MET A 72 11.17 1.07 4.12
N HIS A 73 11.97 0.19 4.74
CA HIS A 73 12.48 0.40 6.10
C HIS A 73 13.27 1.70 6.24
N PHE A 74 14.07 2.04 5.23
CA PHE A 74 14.89 3.24 5.22
C PHE A 74 14.22 4.46 4.55
N GLY A 75 12.97 4.34 4.10
CA GLY A 75 12.29 5.40 3.35
C GLY A 75 12.98 5.76 2.03
N ALA A 76 13.78 4.84 1.48
CA ALA A 76 14.49 4.95 0.22
C ALA A 76 13.64 4.49 -0.98
N THR A 77 12.31 4.50 -0.83
CA THR A 77 11.41 4.26 -1.94
C THR A 77 11.54 5.43 -2.91
N PRO A 78 11.81 5.20 -4.21
CA PRO A 78 11.74 6.27 -5.19
C PRO A 78 10.34 6.87 -5.08
N SER A 79 10.26 8.17 -4.79
CA SER A 79 8.98 8.87 -4.85
C SER A 79 8.41 8.68 -6.26
N ASP A 80 7.10 8.49 -6.39
CA ASP A 80 6.46 8.39 -7.71
C ASP A 80 6.89 9.55 -8.63
N ASN A 81 7.14 10.73 -8.07
CA ASN A 81 7.67 11.90 -8.77
C ASN A 81 9.09 11.70 -9.33
N GLU A 82 9.96 10.97 -8.63
CA GLU A 82 11.35 10.72 -9.02
C GLU A 82 11.43 9.63 -10.11
N LEU A 83 10.51 8.67 -10.07
CA LEU A 83 10.30 7.70 -11.15
C LEU A 83 9.78 8.39 -12.42
N ILE A 84 8.83 9.33 -12.26
CA ILE A 84 8.30 10.13 -13.37
C ILE A 84 9.40 10.99 -14.00
N GLU A 85 10.25 11.64 -13.20
CA GLU A 85 11.39 12.43 -13.69
C GLU A 85 12.41 11.54 -14.43
N LYS A 86 12.78 10.38 -13.89
CA LYS A 86 13.69 9.45 -14.58
C LYS A 86 13.12 8.91 -15.89
N VAL A 87 11.82 8.63 -15.93
CA VAL A 87 11.13 8.24 -17.17
C VAL A 87 11.15 9.41 -18.16
N HIS A 88 10.91 10.63 -17.69
CA HIS A 88 10.97 11.83 -18.54
C HIS A 88 12.38 12.06 -19.12
N ASP A 89 13.43 11.92 -18.32
CA ASP A 89 14.83 12.05 -18.75
C ASP A 89 15.24 10.95 -19.73
N LEU A 90 14.81 9.71 -19.49
CA LEU A 90 15.02 8.60 -20.42
C LEU A 90 14.27 8.83 -21.73
N LEU A 91 13.04 9.37 -21.69
CA LEU A 91 12.28 9.74 -22.88
C LEU A 91 12.91 10.90 -23.66
N ALA A 92 13.59 11.82 -22.98
CA ALA A 92 14.32 12.91 -23.61
C ALA A 92 15.60 12.42 -24.34
N GLN A 93 16.19 11.32 -23.88
CA GLN A 93 17.38 10.69 -24.49
C GLN A 93 17.05 9.77 -25.66
N VAL A 94 15.78 9.36 -25.81
CA VAL A 94 15.31 8.57 -26.94
C VAL A 94 15.18 9.46 -28.18
N SER A 95 15.69 9.00 -29.33
CA SER A 95 15.62 9.73 -30.60
C SER A 95 14.20 10.24 -30.88
N SER A 96 14.07 11.44 -31.46
CA SER A 96 12.79 12.14 -31.61
C SER A 96 11.68 11.29 -32.25
N SER A 97 12.02 10.34 -33.12
CA SER A 97 11.06 9.42 -33.74
C SER A 97 10.54 8.32 -32.79
N GLN A 98 11.38 7.79 -31.90
CA GLN A 98 10.99 6.78 -30.92
C GLN A 98 10.31 7.40 -29.70
N ALA A 99 10.70 8.61 -29.30
CA ALA A 99 10.07 9.34 -28.21
C ALA A 99 8.62 9.71 -28.55
N GLU A 100 8.35 10.09 -29.81
CA GLU A 100 6.98 10.35 -30.28
C GLU A 100 6.12 9.07 -30.36
N LEU A 101 6.68 7.93 -30.77
CA LEU A 101 5.98 6.65 -30.73
C LEU A 101 5.62 6.23 -29.31
N ILE A 102 6.54 6.43 -28.35
CA ILE A 102 6.30 6.12 -26.94
C ILE A 102 5.31 7.12 -26.31
N ARG A 103 5.43 8.42 -26.59
CA ARG A 103 4.46 9.45 -26.18
C ARG A 103 3.06 9.18 -26.71
N ALA A 104 2.94 8.65 -27.93
CA ALA A 104 1.64 8.29 -28.50
C ALA A 104 1.08 6.97 -27.96
N ALA A 105 1.94 6.04 -27.51
CA ALA A 105 1.55 4.73 -27.01
C ALA A 105 1.21 4.73 -25.51
N LEU A 106 1.92 5.51 -24.68
CA LEU A 106 1.73 5.57 -23.23
C LEU A 106 0.28 5.90 -22.80
N PRO A 107 -0.38 6.92 -23.38
CA PRO A 107 -1.78 7.21 -23.05
C PRO A 107 -2.72 6.07 -23.44
N LYS A 108 -2.45 5.38 -24.56
CA LYS A 108 -3.28 4.27 -25.03
C LYS A 108 -3.16 3.07 -24.09
N MET A 109 -1.94 2.74 -23.68
CA MET A 109 -1.67 1.67 -22.72
C MET A 109 -2.26 1.97 -21.34
N ALA A 110 -2.19 3.22 -20.88
CA ALA A 110 -2.82 3.66 -19.65
C ALA A 110 -4.36 3.54 -19.69
N VAL A 111 -4.98 3.88 -20.83
CA VAL A 111 -6.42 3.70 -21.04
C VAL A 111 -6.82 2.22 -21.09
N GLU A 112 -6.03 1.38 -21.76
CA GLU A 112 -6.26 -0.07 -21.81
C GLU A 112 -6.18 -0.69 -20.40
N GLN A 113 -5.16 -0.35 -19.60
CA GLN A 113 -5.07 -0.83 -18.22
C GLN A 113 -6.22 -0.32 -17.34
N LEU A 114 -6.65 0.92 -17.52
CA LEU A 114 -7.81 1.46 -16.80
C LEU A 114 -9.10 0.68 -17.16
N GLN A 115 -9.26 0.26 -18.42
CA GLN A 115 -10.38 -0.56 -18.85
C GLN A 115 -10.31 -1.97 -18.26
N GLU A 116 -9.13 -2.57 -18.18
CA GLU A 116 -8.93 -3.88 -17.53
C GLU A 116 -9.25 -3.84 -16.05
N VAL A 117 -8.77 -2.81 -15.33
CA VAL A 117 -9.10 -2.60 -13.90
C VAL A 117 -10.60 -2.41 -13.72
N LYS A 118 -11.24 -1.62 -14.59
CA LYS A 118 -12.69 -1.43 -14.58
C LYS A 118 -13.44 -2.75 -14.80
N ALA A 119 -13.01 -3.57 -15.75
CA ALA A 119 -13.62 -4.88 -16.01
C ALA A 119 -13.43 -5.85 -14.83
N LEU A 120 -12.25 -5.86 -14.21
CA LEU A 120 -11.96 -6.66 -13.02
C LEU A 120 -12.84 -6.24 -11.85
N PHE A 121 -12.95 -4.94 -11.59
CA PHE A 121 -13.84 -4.39 -10.57
C PHE A 121 -15.29 -4.83 -10.81
N TRP A 122 -15.80 -4.69 -12.03
CA TRP A 122 -17.16 -5.12 -12.36
C TRP A 122 -17.38 -6.62 -12.12
N ARG A 123 -16.44 -7.48 -12.52
CA ARG A 123 -16.54 -8.92 -12.24
C ARG A 123 -16.55 -9.22 -10.74
N MET A 124 -15.67 -8.60 -9.97
CA MET A 124 -15.60 -8.82 -8.52
C MET A 124 -16.86 -8.33 -7.82
N THR A 125 -17.34 -7.15 -8.17
CA THR A 125 -18.57 -6.56 -7.62
C THR A 125 -19.78 -7.40 -7.99
N ALA A 126 -19.93 -7.80 -9.25
CA ALA A 126 -21.02 -8.68 -9.68
C ALA A 126 -20.98 -10.04 -8.98
N LYS A 127 -19.78 -10.64 -8.82
CA LYS A 127 -19.62 -11.91 -8.10
C LYS A 127 -19.97 -11.77 -6.62
N ARG A 128 -19.58 -10.68 -5.98
CA ARG A 128 -19.93 -10.40 -4.58
C ARG A 128 -21.42 -10.15 -4.42
N LEU A 129 -22.02 -9.34 -5.28
CA LEU A 129 -23.46 -9.08 -5.28
C LEU A 129 -24.26 -10.37 -5.50
N LYS A 130 -23.84 -11.20 -6.46
CA LYS A 130 -24.46 -12.51 -6.68
C LYS A 130 -24.39 -13.38 -5.42
N LYS A 131 -23.23 -13.48 -4.76
CA LYS A 131 -23.12 -14.18 -3.48
C LYS A 131 -24.03 -13.59 -2.40
N TYR A 132 -24.19 -12.27 -2.38
CA TYR A 132 -25.03 -11.57 -1.42
C TYR A 132 -26.52 -11.87 -1.61
N VAL A 133 -26.94 -12.00 -2.87
CA VAL A 133 -28.29 -12.42 -3.25
C VAL A 133 -28.48 -13.92 -2.98
N ASP A 134 -27.58 -14.77 -3.48
CA ASP A 134 -27.67 -16.24 -3.36
C ASP A 134 -27.62 -16.71 -1.89
N SER A 135 -26.94 -15.97 -1.01
CA SER A 135 -26.89 -16.27 0.43
C SER A 135 -28.13 -15.83 1.20
N GLY A 136 -29.10 -15.16 0.56
CA GLY A 136 -30.28 -14.61 1.20
C GLY A 136 -29.99 -13.42 2.13
N GLN A 137 -28.74 -12.96 2.22
CA GLN A 137 -28.34 -11.84 3.08
C GLN A 137 -29.09 -10.56 2.69
N LEU A 138 -29.22 -10.31 1.39
CA LEU A 138 -29.98 -9.17 0.86
C LEU A 138 -31.44 -9.19 1.33
N GLU A 139 -32.09 -10.35 1.29
CA GLU A 139 -33.50 -10.51 1.66
C GLU A 139 -33.69 -10.37 3.17
N THR A 140 -32.74 -10.87 3.97
CA THR A 140 -32.75 -10.67 5.42
C THR A 140 -32.55 -9.22 5.82
N GLU A 141 -31.68 -8.48 5.14
CA GLU A 141 -31.51 -7.04 5.38
C GLU A 141 -32.75 -6.26 4.97
N ILE A 142 -33.29 -6.49 3.77
CA ILE A 142 -34.53 -5.85 3.31
C ILE A 142 -35.66 -6.11 4.33
N ARG A 143 -35.83 -7.37 4.77
CA ARG A 143 -36.83 -7.74 5.76
C ARG A 143 -36.60 -7.07 7.11
N SER A 144 -35.34 -6.95 7.54
CA SER A 144 -34.97 -6.26 8.79
C SER A 144 -35.28 -4.76 8.72
N VAL A 145 -34.90 -4.10 7.63
CA VAL A 145 -35.22 -2.68 7.39
C VAL A 145 -36.73 -2.47 7.33
N SER A 146 -37.47 -3.31 6.59
CA SER A 146 -38.93 -3.23 6.54
C SER A 146 -39.56 -3.39 7.93
N LYS A 147 -39.08 -4.33 8.76
CA LYS A 147 -39.54 -4.48 10.15
C LYS A 147 -39.23 -3.26 11.00
N SER A 148 -38.05 -2.68 10.86
CA SER A 148 -37.63 -1.46 11.58
C SER A 148 -38.50 -0.25 11.21
N VAL A 149 -38.77 -0.05 9.92
CA VAL A 149 -39.64 1.02 9.42
C VAL A 149 -41.08 0.81 9.87
N LEU A 150 -41.62 -0.41 9.81
CA LEU A 150 -42.95 -0.69 10.32
C LEU A 150 -43.04 -0.54 11.84
N ALA A 151 -41.99 -0.89 12.58
CA ALA A 151 -41.93 -0.68 14.03
C ALA A 151 -41.82 0.81 14.40
N SER A 152 -41.14 1.63 13.59
CA SER A 152 -41.09 3.07 13.81
C SER A 152 -42.43 3.72 13.46
N VAL A 153 -43.04 3.39 12.32
CA VAL A 153 -44.36 3.90 11.90
C VAL A 153 -45.48 3.43 12.84
N GLY A 154 -45.44 2.18 13.29
CA GLY A 154 -46.39 1.62 14.27
C GLY A 154 -46.34 2.32 15.64
N LYS A 155 -45.16 2.80 16.07
CA LYS A 155 -45.04 3.64 17.27
C LYS A 155 -45.73 4.99 17.12
N TYR A 156 -45.74 5.57 15.91
CA TYR A 156 -46.47 6.82 15.65
C TYR A 156 -47.98 6.62 15.51
N LEU A 157 -48.44 5.49 14.96
CA LEU A 157 -49.88 5.18 14.84
C LEU A 157 -50.51 4.69 16.16
N GLY A 158 -49.74 4.02 17.03
CA GLY A 158 -50.20 3.59 18.36
C GLY A 158 -50.40 4.73 19.36
N LEU A 159 -49.90 5.93 19.06
CA LEU A 159 -50.08 7.15 19.85
C LEU A 159 -51.36 7.93 19.49
N LEU A 160 -52.09 7.51 18.46
CA LEU A 160 -53.28 8.21 17.93
C LEU A 160 -54.62 7.53 18.23
N MET A 161 -54.64 6.41 18.96
CA MET A 161 -55.88 5.76 19.38
C MET A 161 -56.03 5.83 20.91
N PRO A 162 -56.88 6.72 21.45
CA PRO A 162 -57.18 6.70 22.88
C PRO A 162 -57.96 5.42 23.23
N ASN A 163 -57.32 4.68 24.13
CA ASN A 163 -57.78 3.47 24.78
C ASN A 163 -59.25 3.59 25.21
N SER A 164 -60.15 2.93 24.49
CA SER A 164 -61.58 2.86 24.80
C SER A 164 -61.98 1.40 24.94
N SER A 165 -61.55 0.75 26.03
CA SER A 165 -62.13 -0.54 26.43
C SER A 165 -63.35 -0.30 27.33
N PRO A 166 -64.51 -0.91 27.04
CA PRO A 166 -65.68 -0.81 27.91
C PRO A 166 -65.48 -1.68 29.16
N LYS A 167 -65.59 -1.06 30.35
CA LYS A 167 -65.68 -1.77 31.63
C LYS A 167 -67.01 -2.53 31.70
N VAL A 168 -66.98 -3.84 31.51
CA VAL A 168 -68.07 -4.72 31.94
C VAL A 168 -67.81 -5.10 33.40
N LYS A 169 -68.59 -4.50 34.31
CA LYS A 169 -68.66 -4.91 35.72
C LYS A 169 -69.56 -6.15 35.80
N ASN A 170 -68.98 -7.31 36.07
CA ASN A 170 -69.73 -8.45 36.58
C ASN A 170 -70.05 -8.20 38.06
N LEU A 171 -71.34 -8.19 38.41
CA LEU A 171 -71.84 -8.29 39.78
C LEU A 171 -72.07 -9.77 40.11
N PRO A 172 -71.80 -10.24 41.35
CA PRO A 172 -72.26 -11.53 41.82
C PRO A 172 -73.60 -11.39 42.55
N GLY A 173 -74.54 -12.32 42.30
CA GLY A 173 -75.79 -12.46 43.03
C GLY A 173 -77.02 -12.39 42.14
#